data_AF-A0A2I0LF67-F1
#
_entry.id   AF-A0A2I0LF67-F1
#
_cell.length_a   1.000
_cell.length_b   1.000
_cell.length_c   1.000
_cell.angle_alpha   90.00
_cell.angle_beta   90.00
_cell.angle_gamma   90.00
#
_symmetry.space_group_name_H-M   'P 1'
#
loop_
_entity.id
_entity.type
_entity.pdbx_description
1 polymer ?
#
loop_
_entity_poly.entity_id
_entity_poly.type
_entity_poly.pdbx_seq_one_letter_code
_entity_poly.pdbx_strand_id
1 'polypeptide(L)'
;GFNVLEYKEHIDYDVVRSANPEFKKATVRINIYKQHRQTIQYILPHESEKLSQVELLVVDEAAAIPLPLVKSLLGPYLVFLSSTVNGYEGTGRSLSLKLIQQLEERSQMKSNGEEAGLSGRLFKKIELHESIRYASADPIESWLNNLLCLDVANCIPNVSRLPPPSECDLYYVNRDTLFSYHKDSELFLQRMMALYVASHYKNSPNDLLLMADAPAHHLFVLLGPVDESKNQLPDILCVIQVCLEGQISRKSAMKSLSEGHQPFGDQIPWKFSEQFQDSVFPSLSGARIVRIATYPSAMRLGYGSAAVELLTRYFEGQLTAISEAEVDNTEDTPQIRVTEASQKASLLEENVKPRSNLPPLLVHLRDRRPEKLHYLGVSFGLTLDLFRFWRRHKFLPFYVGQIPNAVTGEHTCMILKPLNNDDIDVSGSDELGFFSPFYR
;
A
#
# COMPACT_ATOMS: atom_id res chain seq x y z
N GLY A 1 5.34 -34.17 -16.00
CA GLY A 1 5.38 -34.98 -14.77
C GLY A 1 5.14 -36.43 -15.09
N PHE A 2 3.88 -36.88 -15.15
CA PHE A 2 3.51 -38.29 -15.32
C PHE A 2 4.09 -38.99 -16.57
N ASN A 3 4.25 -38.27 -17.69
CA ASN A 3 4.89 -38.81 -18.89
C ASN A 3 6.37 -39.17 -18.68
N VAL A 4 7.08 -38.43 -17.83
CA VAL A 4 8.50 -38.71 -17.48
C VAL A 4 8.59 -39.92 -16.54
N LEU A 5 7.55 -40.17 -15.76
CA LEU A 5 7.43 -41.33 -14.87
C LEU A 5 6.85 -42.57 -15.57
N GLU A 6 6.58 -42.49 -16.89
CA GLU A 6 5.97 -43.54 -17.70
C GLU A 6 4.60 -44.03 -17.18
N TYR A 7 3.77 -43.14 -16.63
CA TYR A 7 2.43 -43.49 -16.16
C TYR A 7 1.41 -43.41 -17.29
N LYS A 8 0.52 -44.40 -17.40
CA LYS A 8 -0.53 -44.46 -18.44
C LYS A 8 -1.89 -44.00 -17.89
N GLU A 9 -2.53 -43.07 -18.61
CA GLU A 9 -3.91 -42.63 -18.31
C GLU A 9 -4.90 -43.80 -18.43
N HIS A 10 -5.87 -43.87 -17.53
CA HIS A 10 -6.88 -44.93 -17.35
C HIS A 10 -6.38 -46.31 -16.90
N ILE A 11 -5.05 -46.50 -16.81
CA ILE A 11 -4.45 -47.72 -16.27
C ILE A 11 -3.83 -47.42 -14.91
N ASP A 12 -2.90 -46.45 -14.90
CA ASP A 12 -2.16 -46.06 -13.70
C ASP A 12 -2.83 -44.90 -12.96
N TYR A 13 -3.56 -44.04 -13.67
CA TYR A 13 -4.26 -42.88 -13.10
C TYR A 13 -5.51 -42.45 -13.88
N ASP A 14 -6.48 -41.86 -13.18
CA ASP A 14 -7.68 -41.22 -13.75
C ASP A 14 -7.69 -39.71 -13.49
N VAL A 15 -8.16 -38.96 -14.48
CA VAL A 15 -8.28 -37.49 -14.43
C VAL A 15 -9.75 -37.08 -14.38
N VAL A 16 -10.14 -36.36 -13.33
CA VAL A 16 -11.47 -35.74 -13.19
C VAL A 16 -11.35 -34.25 -13.51
N ARG A 17 -12.10 -33.81 -14.52
CA ARG A 17 -12.16 -32.41 -14.93
C ARG A 17 -13.34 -31.68 -14.29
N SER A 18 -13.18 -30.37 -14.09
CA SER A 18 -14.23 -29.52 -13.54
C SER A 18 -15.44 -29.49 -14.46
N ALA A 19 -16.63 -29.59 -13.87
CA ALA A 19 -17.90 -29.34 -14.55
C ALA A 19 -18.26 -27.84 -14.57
N ASN A 20 -17.58 -27.00 -13.79
CA ASN A 20 -17.88 -25.57 -13.71
C ASN A 20 -17.25 -24.83 -14.93
N PRO A 21 -18.05 -24.05 -15.69
CA PRO A 21 -17.60 -23.32 -16.87
C PRO A 21 -16.47 -22.31 -16.61
N GLU A 22 -16.39 -21.73 -15.40
CA GLU A 22 -15.34 -20.77 -15.04
C GLU A 22 -13.93 -21.38 -15.11
N PHE A 23 -13.82 -22.67 -14.79
CA PHE A 23 -12.56 -23.39 -14.77
C PHE A 23 -12.15 -23.95 -16.14
N LYS A 24 -12.89 -23.67 -17.23
CA LYS A 24 -12.55 -24.09 -18.61
C LYS A 24 -12.10 -25.57 -18.71
N LYS A 25 -12.81 -26.49 -18.05
CA LYS A 25 -12.48 -27.94 -17.96
C LYS A 25 -11.11 -28.25 -17.33
N ALA A 26 -10.62 -27.41 -16.42
CA ALA A 26 -9.41 -27.67 -15.66
C ALA A 26 -9.49 -28.99 -14.89
N THR A 27 -8.33 -29.63 -14.72
CA THR A 27 -8.19 -30.84 -13.92
C THR A 27 -8.37 -30.52 -12.44
N VAL A 28 -9.40 -31.08 -11.80
CA VAL A 28 -9.70 -30.83 -10.38
C VAL A 28 -9.17 -31.95 -9.50
N ARG A 29 -9.19 -33.20 -9.98
CA ARG A 29 -8.76 -34.35 -9.20
C ARG A 29 -8.05 -35.36 -10.09
N ILE A 30 -6.98 -35.95 -9.57
CA ILE A 30 -6.24 -37.05 -10.19
C ILE A 30 -6.21 -38.19 -9.17
N ASN A 31 -6.68 -39.37 -9.56
CA ASN A 31 -6.58 -40.58 -8.76
C ASN A 31 -5.48 -41.47 -9.36
N ILE A 32 -4.53 -41.92 -8.56
CA ILE A 32 -3.44 -42.79 -8.98
C ILE A 32 -3.61 -44.15 -8.29
N TYR A 33 -3.46 -45.25 -9.01
CA TYR A 33 -3.72 -46.61 -8.51
C TYR A 33 -2.49 -47.56 -8.54
N LYS A 34 -1.35 -47.13 -9.10
CA LYS A 34 -0.24 -48.02 -9.47
C LYS A 34 0.39 -48.83 -8.32
N GLN A 35 0.64 -48.21 -7.16
CA GLN A 35 1.24 -48.88 -5.98
C GLN A 35 0.30 -48.84 -4.77
N HIS A 36 -0.20 -47.65 -4.46
CA HIS A 36 -1.28 -47.45 -3.49
C HIS A 36 -2.19 -46.34 -4.02
N ARG A 37 -3.44 -46.33 -3.56
CA ARG A 37 -4.40 -45.32 -3.98
C ARG A 37 -3.96 -43.95 -3.45
N GLN A 38 -3.64 -43.03 -4.36
CA GLN A 38 -3.37 -41.63 -4.04
C GLN A 38 -4.40 -40.76 -4.74
N THR A 39 -4.87 -39.71 -4.07
CA THR A 39 -5.78 -38.73 -4.66
C THR A 39 -5.17 -37.35 -4.52
N ILE A 40 -4.84 -36.75 -5.66
CA ILE A 40 -4.43 -35.35 -5.76
C ILE A 40 -5.67 -34.55 -6.09
N GLN A 41 -6.02 -33.56 -5.27
CA GLN A 41 -7.19 -32.74 -5.50
C GLN A 41 -6.83 -31.26 -5.34
N TYR A 42 -7.27 -30.45 -6.31
CA TYR A 42 -7.30 -29.01 -6.19
C TYR A 42 -8.50 -28.59 -5.34
N ILE A 43 -8.24 -27.76 -4.34
CA ILE A 43 -9.23 -27.25 -3.40
C ILE A 43 -9.11 -25.75 -3.38
N LEU A 44 -10.24 -25.05 -3.38
CA LEU A 44 -10.25 -23.60 -3.27
C LEU A 44 -9.95 -23.19 -1.83
N PRO A 45 -9.22 -22.08 -1.59
CA PRO A 45 -8.82 -21.67 -0.23
C PRO A 45 -9.98 -21.50 0.77
N HIS A 46 -11.20 -21.22 0.29
CA HIS A 46 -12.40 -21.09 1.13
C HIS A 46 -12.99 -22.42 1.61
N GLU A 47 -12.68 -23.54 0.95
CA GLU A 47 -13.23 -24.87 1.28
C GLU A 47 -12.37 -25.61 2.32
N SER A 48 -12.03 -24.93 3.43
CA SER A 48 -11.15 -25.49 4.46
C SER A 48 -11.70 -26.74 5.16
N GLU A 49 -13.03 -26.94 5.16
CA GLU A 49 -13.69 -28.10 5.78
C GLU A 49 -13.30 -29.43 5.12
N LYS A 50 -13.06 -29.41 3.80
CA LYS A 50 -12.67 -30.60 3.02
C LYS A 50 -11.24 -31.07 3.35
N LEU A 51 -10.46 -30.27 4.08
CA LEU A 51 -9.08 -30.57 4.44
C LEU A 51 -8.95 -31.55 5.61
N SER A 52 -10.05 -31.90 6.28
CA SER A 52 -10.04 -32.79 7.46
C SER A 52 -9.46 -34.19 7.18
N GLN A 53 -9.48 -34.64 5.91
CA GLN A 53 -8.96 -35.96 5.49
C GLN A 53 -7.59 -35.88 4.80
N VAL A 54 -6.97 -34.70 4.76
CA VAL A 54 -5.73 -34.49 4.01
C VAL A 54 -4.53 -34.79 4.90
N GLU A 55 -3.57 -35.56 4.37
CA GLU A 55 -2.29 -35.85 5.03
C GLU A 55 -1.21 -34.80 4.68
N LEU A 56 -1.28 -34.24 3.47
CA LEU A 56 -0.33 -33.26 2.93
C LEU A 56 -1.07 -32.13 2.20
N LEU A 57 -0.87 -30.90 2.64
CA LEU A 57 -1.36 -29.69 1.97
C LEU A 57 -0.18 -28.92 1.36
N VAL A 58 -0.30 -28.57 0.08
CA VAL A 58 0.63 -27.66 -0.60
C VAL A 58 -0.15 -26.42 -0.99
N VAL A 59 0.28 -25.26 -0.48
CA VAL A 59 -0.28 -23.96 -0.83
C VAL A 59 0.76 -23.21 -1.66
N ASP A 60 0.40 -22.94 -2.90
CA ASP A 60 1.20 -22.11 -3.78
C ASP A 60 0.81 -20.63 -3.60
N GLU A 61 1.80 -19.73 -3.57
CA GLU A 61 1.63 -18.30 -3.35
C GLU A 61 0.76 -17.93 -2.14
N ALA A 62 1.14 -18.47 -0.98
CA ALA A 62 0.44 -18.25 0.27
C ALA A 62 0.36 -16.76 0.68
N ALA A 63 1.26 -15.91 0.17
CA ALA A 63 1.24 -14.47 0.46
C ALA A 63 0.10 -13.71 -0.23
N ALA A 64 -0.48 -14.26 -1.30
CA ALA A 64 -1.65 -13.68 -1.95
C ALA A 64 -2.95 -13.97 -1.18
N ILE A 65 -2.92 -14.93 -0.24
CA ILE A 65 -4.10 -15.39 0.50
C ILE A 65 -4.22 -14.63 1.83
N PRO A 66 -5.43 -14.13 2.18
CA PRO A 66 -5.67 -13.46 3.45
C PRO A 66 -5.17 -14.25 4.66
N LEU A 67 -4.51 -13.58 5.61
CA LEU A 67 -3.95 -14.21 6.81
C LEU A 67 -4.97 -15.04 7.61
N PRO A 68 -6.24 -14.61 7.81
CA PRO A 68 -7.22 -15.44 8.50
C PRO A 68 -7.49 -16.77 7.78
N LEU A 69 -7.52 -16.74 6.45
CA LEU A 69 -7.75 -17.91 5.62
C LEU A 69 -6.54 -18.85 5.63
N VAL A 70 -5.31 -18.29 5.54
CA VAL A 70 -4.09 -19.08 5.72
C VAL A 70 -4.09 -19.76 7.09
N LYS A 71 -4.52 -19.08 8.16
CA LYS A 71 -4.63 -19.66 9.49
C LYS A 71 -5.64 -20.80 9.57
N SER A 72 -6.79 -20.71 8.88
CA SER A 72 -7.76 -21.81 8.83
C SER A 72 -7.26 -22.99 8.00
N LEU A 73 -6.40 -22.76 7.01
CA LEU A 73 -5.78 -23.82 6.20
C LEU A 73 -4.67 -24.58 6.96
N LEU A 74 -4.14 -24.02 8.04
CA LEU A 74 -3.08 -24.64 8.85
C LEU A 74 -3.67 -25.66 9.86
N GLY A 75 -3.90 -26.89 9.39
CA GLY A 75 -4.40 -28.03 10.16
C GLY A 75 -3.34 -28.87 10.90
N PRO A 76 -3.68 -30.07 11.40
CA PRO A 76 -2.76 -30.99 12.09
C PRO A 76 -1.87 -31.81 11.13
N TYR A 77 -2.04 -31.66 9.82
CA TYR A 77 -1.29 -32.35 8.76
C TYR A 77 -0.02 -31.58 8.35
N LEU A 78 0.78 -32.19 7.47
CA LEU A 78 1.98 -31.56 6.92
C LEU A 78 1.58 -30.47 5.90
N VAL A 79 2.15 -29.27 6.04
CA VAL A 79 1.85 -28.14 5.16
C VAL A 79 3.13 -27.60 4.53
N PHE A 80 3.16 -27.53 3.20
CA PHE A 80 4.13 -26.74 2.46
C PHE A 80 3.50 -25.43 2.01
N LEU A 81 4.17 -24.32 2.30
CA LEU A 81 3.80 -22.99 1.84
C LEU A 81 4.90 -22.50 0.91
N SER A 82 4.55 -22.11 -0.30
CA SER A 82 5.42 -21.32 -1.17
C SER A 82 4.98 -19.84 -1.13
N SER A 83 5.92 -18.93 -1.34
CA SER A 83 5.64 -17.51 -1.50
C SER A 83 6.78 -16.85 -2.25
N THR A 84 6.46 -15.91 -3.14
CA THR A 84 7.43 -15.01 -3.76
C THR A 84 7.63 -13.76 -2.90
N VAL A 85 8.91 -13.39 -2.68
CA VAL A 85 9.29 -12.25 -1.83
C VAL A 85 9.71 -11.05 -2.69
N ASN A 86 10.66 -11.26 -3.60
CA ASN A 86 11.20 -10.23 -4.47
C ASN A 86 10.57 -10.42 -5.87
N GLY A 87 9.63 -9.56 -6.25
CA GLY A 87 8.95 -9.68 -7.54
C GLY A 87 7.85 -8.65 -7.76
N TYR A 88 7.29 -8.67 -8.97
CA TYR A 88 6.27 -7.72 -9.41
C TYR A 88 4.90 -7.92 -8.73
N GLU A 89 4.63 -9.12 -8.23
CA GLU A 89 3.42 -9.42 -7.43
C GLU A 89 3.63 -9.20 -5.92
N GLY A 90 4.68 -8.46 -5.55
CA GLY A 90 5.22 -8.09 -4.24
C GLY A 90 4.23 -7.95 -3.07
N THR A 91 3.67 -9.08 -2.65
CA THR A 91 2.84 -9.29 -1.45
C THR A 91 3.62 -10.01 -0.35
N GLY A 92 4.82 -10.51 -0.67
CA GLY A 92 5.49 -11.54 0.10
C GLY A 92 6.04 -11.12 1.45
N ARG A 93 6.78 -10.00 1.56
CA ARG A 93 7.72 -9.87 2.69
C ARG A 93 7.11 -9.41 4.02
N SER A 94 6.22 -8.43 4.05
CA SER A 94 5.64 -7.95 5.32
C SER A 94 4.71 -8.99 5.96
N LEU A 95 3.91 -9.68 5.13
CA LEU A 95 3.06 -10.79 5.54
C LEU A 95 3.89 -12.04 5.87
N SER A 96 4.86 -12.42 5.04
CA SER A 96 5.75 -13.54 5.39
C SER A 96 6.47 -13.25 6.68
N LEU A 97 6.99 -12.04 6.93
CA LEU A 97 7.63 -11.71 8.21
C LEU A 97 6.66 -11.86 9.39
N LYS A 98 5.43 -11.33 9.32
CA LYS A 98 4.45 -11.48 10.40
C LYS A 98 3.99 -12.93 10.59
N LEU A 99 3.78 -13.67 9.50
CA LEU A 99 3.36 -15.06 9.54
C LEU A 99 4.49 -15.97 10.02
N ILE A 100 5.70 -15.80 9.47
CA ILE A 100 6.92 -16.50 9.86
C ILE A 100 7.21 -16.22 11.32
N GLN A 101 7.19 -14.96 11.77
CA GLN A 101 7.38 -14.62 13.18
C GLN A 101 6.34 -15.31 14.07
N GLN A 102 5.05 -15.28 13.69
CA GLN A 102 4.00 -15.98 14.45
C GLN A 102 4.20 -17.50 14.48
N LEU A 103 4.70 -18.11 13.41
CA LEU A 103 4.98 -19.54 13.34
C LEU A 103 6.26 -19.90 14.11
N GLU A 104 7.28 -19.06 14.08
CA GLU A 104 8.53 -19.17 14.84
C GLU A 104 8.27 -19.04 16.34
N GLU A 105 7.52 -18.02 16.78
CA GLU A 105 7.12 -17.84 18.17
C GLU A 105 6.37 -19.08 18.70
N ARG A 106 5.43 -19.63 17.92
CA ARG A 106 4.71 -20.87 18.28
C ARG A 106 5.60 -22.11 18.33
N SER A 107 6.68 -22.13 17.57
CA SER A 107 7.68 -23.19 17.57
C SER A 107 8.60 -23.07 18.80
N GLN A 108 9.05 -21.85 19.14
CA GLN A 108 9.98 -21.58 20.24
C GLN A 108 9.33 -21.65 21.63
N MET A 109 8.07 -21.26 21.77
CA MET A 109 7.37 -21.24 23.07
C MET A 109 7.18 -22.63 23.71
N LYS A 110 7.46 -23.71 22.95
CA LYS A 110 7.43 -25.10 23.41
C LYS A 110 8.75 -25.60 23.99
N SER A 111 9.87 -24.88 23.87
CA SER A 111 11.14 -25.32 24.46
C SER A 111 11.21 -25.14 25.98
N ASN A 112 10.29 -24.35 26.57
CA ASN A 112 10.38 -23.89 27.96
C ASN A 112 9.24 -24.36 28.89
N GLY A 113 8.39 -25.32 28.50
CA GLY A 113 7.28 -25.77 29.34
C GLY A 113 6.92 -27.24 29.13
N GLU A 114 6.98 -28.02 30.21
CA GLU A 114 6.60 -29.42 30.27
C GLU A 114 5.06 -29.62 30.16
N GLU A 115 4.70 -30.69 29.43
CA GLU A 115 3.43 -31.44 29.35
C GLU A 115 2.17 -30.91 28.60
N ALA A 116 1.66 -31.84 27.78
CA ALA A 116 0.30 -32.07 27.25
C ALA A 116 -0.21 -31.29 26.00
N GLY A 117 0.01 -31.88 24.81
CA GLY A 117 -0.80 -31.62 23.60
C GLY A 117 -0.14 -32.00 22.25
N LEU A 118 -0.61 -33.10 21.64
CA LEU A 118 -0.17 -33.81 20.42
C LEU A 118 -0.10 -33.03 19.07
N SER A 119 0.41 -31.80 19.01
CA SER A 119 0.73 -31.19 17.71
C SER A 119 1.88 -30.18 17.81
N GLY A 120 3.10 -30.68 17.93
CA GLY A 120 4.33 -29.89 17.81
C GLY A 120 4.60 -29.56 16.34
N ARG A 121 4.11 -28.41 15.86
CA ARG A 121 4.43 -27.94 14.49
C ARG A 121 5.88 -27.43 14.47
N LEU A 122 6.77 -28.20 13.88
CA LEU A 122 8.13 -27.77 13.56
C LEU A 122 8.08 -26.86 12.34
N PHE A 123 8.38 -25.58 12.53
CA PHE A 123 8.52 -24.65 11.43
C PHE A 123 9.97 -24.67 10.92
N LYS A 124 10.16 -24.95 9.63
CA LYS A 124 11.45 -24.87 8.96
C LYS A 124 11.34 -23.96 7.75
N LYS A 125 12.15 -22.91 7.73
CA LYS A 125 12.24 -21.98 6.61
C LYS A 125 13.33 -22.44 5.63
N ILE A 126 13.02 -22.41 4.34
CA ILE A 126 13.95 -22.66 3.24
C ILE A 126 13.78 -21.51 2.25
N GLU A 127 14.89 -20.93 1.81
CA GLU A 127 14.90 -19.87 0.80
C GLU A 127 15.62 -20.37 -0.45
N LEU A 128 15.04 -20.05 -1.61
CA LEU A 128 15.62 -20.37 -2.92
C LEU A 128 16.12 -19.07 -3.55
N HIS A 129 17.42 -18.98 -3.78
CA HIS A 129 18.08 -17.79 -4.35
C HIS A 129 18.62 -18.03 -5.76
N GLU A 130 18.84 -19.29 -6.15
CA GLU A 130 19.39 -19.64 -7.46
C GLU A 130 18.32 -19.55 -8.56
N SER A 131 18.58 -18.71 -9.56
CA SER A 131 17.73 -18.55 -10.73
C SER A 131 17.93 -19.70 -11.72
N ILE A 132 16.82 -20.24 -12.24
CA ILE A 132 16.87 -21.34 -13.23
C ILE A 132 16.87 -20.83 -14.68
N ARG A 133 16.47 -19.57 -14.92
CA ARG A 133 16.30 -19.01 -16.27
C ARG A 133 17.53 -18.26 -16.77
N TYR A 134 18.32 -17.70 -15.87
CA TYR A 134 19.48 -16.86 -16.14
C TYR A 134 20.58 -17.16 -15.12
N ALA A 135 21.79 -16.67 -15.35
CA ALA A 135 22.91 -16.89 -14.45
C ALA A 135 22.72 -16.15 -13.12
N SER A 136 23.29 -16.67 -12.05
CA SER A 136 23.35 -15.94 -10.78
C SER A 136 24.13 -14.62 -10.96
N ALA A 137 23.63 -13.54 -10.36
CA ALA A 137 24.19 -12.19 -10.43
C ALA A 137 24.19 -11.55 -11.84
N ASP A 138 23.07 -11.65 -12.55
CA ASP A 138 22.89 -10.95 -13.83
C ASP A 138 22.88 -9.42 -13.63
N PRO A 139 23.73 -8.65 -14.34
CA PRO A 139 23.75 -7.18 -14.22
C PRO A 139 22.43 -6.52 -14.62
N ILE A 140 21.67 -7.11 -15.54
CA ILE A 140 20.37 -6.58 -15.97
C ILE A 140 19.33 -6.75 -14.85
N GLU A 141 19.36 -7.90 -14.17
CA GLU A 141 18.51 -8.15 -13.01
C GLU A 141 18.85 -7.19 -11.86
N SER A 142 20.14 -7.01 -11.55
CA SER A 142 20.56 -6.06 -10.52
C SER A 142 20.13 -4.63 -10.86
N TRP A 143 20.30 -4.20 -12.11
CA TRP A 143 19.82 -2.91 -12.58
C TRP A 143 18.30 -2.76 -12.44
N LEU A 144 17.54 -3.77 -12.87
CA LEU A 144 16.07 -3.76 -12.79
C LEU A 144 15.58 -3.72 -11.34
N ASN A 145 16.20 -4.51 -10.45
CA ASN A 145 15.87 -4.55 -9.03
C ASN A 145 16.19 -3.23 -8.32
N ASN A 146 17.27 -2.56 -8.72
CA ASN A 146 17.61 -1.22 -8.21
C ASN A 146 16.60 -0.19 -8.72
N LEU A 147 16.33 -0.16 -10.02
CA LEU A 147 15.42 0.79 -10.65
C LEU A 147 13.98 0.70 -10.10
N LEU A 148 13.46 -0.52 -10.00
CA LEU A 148 12.10 -0.75 -9.49
C LEU A 148 12.03 -0.83 -7.97
N CYS A 149 13.17 -0.66 -7.28
CA CYS A 149 13.27 -0.80 -5.83
C CYS A 149 12.57 -2.10 -5.36
N LEU A 150 13.06 -3.26 -5.79
CA LEU A 150 12.49 -4.56 -5.41
C LEU A 150 13.21 -5.20 -4.21
N ASP A 151 14.49 -4.89 -4.01
CA ASP A 151 15.33 -5.50 -2.94
C ASP A 151 15.38 -4.68 -1.64
N VAL A 152 14.38 -3.83 -1.44
CA VAL A 152 14.44 -2.71 -0.49
C VAL A 152 14.36 -3.10 0.98
N ALA A 153 14.05 -4.37 1.27
CA ALA A 153 13.91 -4.85 2.64
C ALA A 153 15.22 -4.79 3.44
N ASN A 154 16.37 -4.84 2.77
CA ASN A 154 17.68 -4.70 3.39
C ASN A 154 18.07 -3.23 3.64
N CYS A 155 17.32 -2.29 3.05
CA CYS A 155 17.61 -0.85 3.12
C CYS A 155 16.94 -0.15 4.31
N ILE A 156 16.19 -0.87 5.17
CA ILE A 156 15.63 -0.32 6.41
C ILE A 156 16.79 -0.20 7.42
N PRO A 157 17.28 1.02 7.73
CA PRO A 157 18.36 1.17 8.68
C PRO A 157 17.88 0.78 10.08
N ASN A 158 18.67 -0.01 10.80
CA ASN A 158 18.40 -0.29 12.21
C ASN A 158 18.62 0.99 13.04
N VAL A 159 17.55 1.75 13.25
CA VAL A 159 17.57 2.95 14.08
C VAL A 159 17.78 2.53 15.54
N SER A 160 18.95 2.83 16.09
CA SER A 160 19.36 2.46 17.46
C SER A 160 18.63 3.28 18.53
N ARG A 161 18.15 4.47 18.19
CA ARG A 161 17.38 5.35 19.09
C ARG A 161 16.28 6.08 18.33
N LEU A 162 15.04 5.77 18.69
CA LEU A 162 13.87 6.44 18.14
C LEU A 162 13.59 7.73 18.94
N PRO A 163 13.60 8.92 18.31
CA PRO A 163 13.35 10.20 18.98
C PRO A 163 11.86 10.35 19.34
N PRO A 164 11.49 11.10 20.39
CA PRO A 164 10.08 11.29 20.72
C PRO A 164 9.31 11.96 19.56
N PRO A 165 8.03 11.60 19.31
CA PRO A 165 7.25 12.14 18.19
C PRO A 165 7.11 13.67 18.18
N SER A 166 7.27 14.32 19.34
CA SER A 166 7.20 15.78 19.50
C SER A 166 8.38 16.54 18.90
N GLU A 167 9.52 15.88 18.70
CA GLU A 167 10.73 16.46 18.10
C GLU A 167 10.83 16.15 16.60
N CYS A 168 9.84 15.45 16.04
CA CYS A 168 9.83 15.06 14.65
C CYS A 168 9.04 16.08 13.82
N ASP A 169 9.64 16.54 12.74
CA ASP A 169 8.99 17.46 11.81
C ASP A 169 8.62 16.74 10.50
N LEU A 170 7.54 17.24 9.89
CA LEU A 170 7.05 16.76 8.61
C LEU A 170 7.69 17.60 7.50
N TYR A 171 8.18 16.93 6.46
CA TYR A 171 8.78 17.55 5.27
C TYR A 171 8.01 17.15 4.03
N TYR A 172 7.93 18.08 3.08
CA TYR A 172 7.41 17.84 1.74
C TYR A 172 8.55 17.35 0.84
N VAL A 173 8.32 16.25 0.13
CA VAL A 173 9.31 15.68 -0.80
C VAL A 173 9.03 16.19 -2.20
N ASN A 174 10.03 16.83 -2.82
CA ASN A 174 9.92 17.22 -4.21
C ASN A 174 10.15 16.01 -5.14
N ARG A 175 9.17 15.72 -5.99
CA ARG A 175 9.16 14.54 -6.87
C ARG A 175 10.21 14.65 -7.97
N ASP A 176 10.36 15.82 -8.58
CA ASP A 176 11.30 16.03 -9.69
C ASP A 176 12.74 15.74 -9.25
N THR A 177 13.07 16.08 -8.01
CA THR A 177 14.38 15.84 -7.40
C THR A 177 14.54 14.40 -6.90
N LEU A 178 13.44 13.80 -6.41
CA LEU A 178 13.41 12.42 -5.97
C LEU A 178 13.71 11.47 -7.14
N PHE A 179 13.11 11.71 -8.30
CA PHE A 179 13.28 10.91 -9.51
C PHE A 179 14.41 11.40 -10.44
N SER A 180 15.33 12.24 -9.94
CA SER A 180 16.47 12.75 -10.72
C SER A 180 17.61 11.76 -10.92
N TYR A 181 17.52 10.55 -10.34
CA TYR A 181 18.55 9.51 -10.34
C TYR A 181 19.91 9.97 -9.78
N HIS A 182 19.89 10.87 -8.79
CA HIS A 182 21.06 11.18 -7.98
C HIS A 182 21.29 10.10 -6.91
N LYS A 183 22.55 9.81 -6.56
CA LYS A 183 22.92 8.73 -5.63
C LYS A 183 22.19 8.81 -4.28
N ASP A 184 22.11 10.02 -3.72
CA ASP A 184 21.45 10.24 -2.42
C ASP A 184 19.92 10.21 -2.54
N SER A 185 19.36 10.70 -3.65
CA SER A 185 17.92 10.64 -3.93
C SER A 185 17.47 9.19 -4.12
N GLU A 186 18.28 8.37 -4.79
CA GLU A 186 18.02 6.95 -5.01
C GLU A 186 18.04 6.18 -3.68
N LEU A 187 19.04 6.45 -2.82
CA LEU A 187 19.09 5.85 -1.49
C LEU A 187 17.88 6.28 -0.63
N PHE A 188 17.45 7.55 -0.75
CA PHE A 188 16.26 8.06 -0.08
C PHE A 188 14.97 7.41 -0.61
N LEU A 189 14.82 7.28 -1.92
CA LEU A 189 13.70 6.61 -2.59
C LEU A 189 13.61 5.14 -2.17
N GLN A 190 14.75 4.44 -2.14
CA GLN A 190 14.84 3.08 -1.62
C GLN A 190 14.37 3.05 -0.16
N ARG A 191 14.92 3.85 0.75
CA ARG A 191 14.43 3.87 2.15
C ARG A 191 12.92 4.12 2.27
N MET A 192 12.38 5.03 1.45
CA MET A 192 10.96 5.34 1.41
C MET A 192 10.12 4.16 0.90
N MET A 193 10.54 3.51 -0.19
CA MET A 193 9.86 2.35 -0.75
C MET A 193 9.96 1.13 0.18
N ALA A 194 11.06 0.98 0.91
CA ALA A 194 11.23 -0.04 1.95
C ALA A 194 10.11 0.04 2.99
N LEU A 195 9.78 1.26 3.41
CA LEU A 195 8.72 1.50 4.39
C LEU A 195 7.35 1.19 3.81
N TYR A 196 7.07 1.55 2.55
CA TYR A 196 5.82 1.17 1.90
C TYR A 196 5.66 -0.35 1.77
N VAL A 197 6.74 -1.06 1.42
CA VAL A 197 6.76 -2.52 1.33
C VAL A 197 6.56 -3.16 2.70
N ALA A 198 7.11 -2.57 3.76
CA ALA A 198 6.96 -3.09 5.11
C ALA A 198 5.56 -2.85 5.72
N SER A 199 4.89 -1.74 5.40
CA SER A 199 3.60 -1.38 6.00
C SER A 199 2.38 -1.94 5.26
N HIS A 200 2.45 -2.07 3.92
CA HIS A 200 1.31 -2.47 3.11
C HIS A 200 1.28 -3.97 2.81
N TYR A 201 0.06 -4.50 2.66
CA TYR A 201 -0.19 -5.92 2.39
C TYR A 201 0.17 -6.32 0.95
N LYS A 202 -0.11 -5.43 0.00
CA LYS A 202 0.18 -5.64 -1.43
C LYS A 202 0.70 -4.35 -2.01
N ASN A 203 1.84 -4.44 -2.69
CA ASN A 203 2.35 -3.36 -3.52
C ASN A 203 2.52 -3.87 -4.94
N SER A 204 2.39 -2.94 -5.88
CA SER A 204 2.68 -3.18 -7.30
C SER A 204 3.81 -2.23 -7.72
N PRO A 205 4.76 -2.67 -8.56
CA PRO A 205 5.75 -1.76 -9.15
C PRO A 205 5.10 -0.57 -9.88
N ASN A 206 3.88 -0.74 -10.38
CA ASN A 206 3.11 0.34 -11.01
C ASN A 206 2.79 1.49 -10.05
N ASP A 207 2.87 1.27 -8.74
CA ASP A 207 2.66 2.33 -7.75
C ASP A 207 3.77 3.40 -7.84
N LEU A 208 5.00 3.00 -8.14
CA LEU A 208 6.12 3.92 -8.34
C LEU A 208 5.87 4.80 -9.57
N LEU A 209 5.37 4.18 -10.65
CA LEU A 209 4.98 4.90 -11.86
C LEU A 209 3.84 5.88 -11.58
N LEU A 210 2.81 5.46 -10.83
CA LEU A 210 1.71 6.33 -10.43
C LEU A 210 2.19 7.54 -9.61
N MET A 211 3.15 7.32 -8.71
CA MET A 211 3.74 8.39 -7.90
C MET A 211 4.56 9.39 -8.73
N ALA A 212 5.19 8.93 -9.82
CA ALA A 212 5.99 9.77 -10.70
C ALA A 212 5.13 10.53 -11.72
N ASP A 213 4.09 9.89 -12.28
CA ASP A 213 3.31 10.42 -13.40
C ASP A 213 2.17 11.35 -12.95
N ALA A 214 1.41 10.97 -11.91
CA ALA A 214 0.19 11.70 -11.57
C ALA A 214 0.50 12.97 -10.74
N PRO A 215 0.22 14.18 -11.27
CA PRO A 215 0.63 15.44 -10.66
C PRO A 215 -0.08 15.73 -9.33
N ALA A 216 -1.27 15.14 -9.12
CA ALA A 216 -2.04 15.28 -7.89
C ALA A 216 -1.46 14.50 -6.69
N HIS A 217 -0.45 13.64 -6.89
CA HIS A 217 0.20 12.91 -5.80
C HIS A 217 1.27 13.75 -5.10
N HIS A 218 1.10 13.95 -3.79
CA HIS A 218 2.07 14.61 -2.93
C HIS A 218 2.62 13.64 -1.90
N LEU A 219 3.90 13.82 -1.56
CA LEU A 219 4.64 12.95 -0.67
C LEU A 219 5.11 13.75 0.54
N PHE A 220 4.80 13.26 1.72
CA PHE A 220 5.22 13.83 2.99
C PHE A 220 5.99 12.79 3.79
N VAL A 221 7.10 13.21 4.39
CA VAL A 221 7.97 12.35 5.19
C VAL A 221 8.18 12.95 6.56
N LEU A 222 7.96 12.14 7.59
CA LEU A 222 8.28 12.49 8.97
C LEU A 222 9.72 12.07 9.24
N LEU A 223 10.56 13.04 9.56
CA LEU A 223 11.97 12.84 9.84
C LEU A 223 12.24 13.07 11.33
N GLY A 224 13.21 12.35 11.86
CA GLY A 224 13.78 12.68 13.17
C GLY A 224 14.57 14.00 13.11
N PRO A 225 14.94 14.56 14.28
CA PRO A 225 15.75 15.76 14.34
C PRO A 225 17.05 15.55 13.57
N VAL A 226 17.33 16.45 12.64
CA VAL A 226 18.51 16.37 11.77
C VAL A 226 19.67 17.10 12.45
N ASP A 227 20.73 16.38 12.79
CA ASP A 227 22.00 17.00 13.18
C ASP A 227 22.66 17.58 11.92
N GLU A 228 22.54 18.89 11.68
CA GLU A 228 23.17 19.57 10.52
C GLU A 228 24.70 19.33 10.43
N SER A 229 25.33 19.02 11.57
CA SER A 229 26.76 18.69 11.66
C SER A 229 27.14 17.34 11.05
N LYS A 230 26.21 16.40 10.95
CA LYS A 230 26.40 15.10 10.30
C LYS A 230 25.74 15.17 8.95
N ASN A 231 26.54 15.30 7.89
CA ASN A 231 26.07 15.28 6.50
C ASN A 231 25.58 13.88 6.08
N GLN A 232 24.63 13.32 6.83
CA GLN A 232 24.05 12.01 6.67
C GLN A 232 22.56 12.18 6.38
N LEU A 233 22.04 11.39 5.44
CA LEU A 233 20.62 11.37 5.13
C LEU A 233 19.80 11.00 6.38
N PRO A 234 18.80 11.81 6.73
CA PRO A 234 17.97 11.56 7.90
C PRO A 234 17.17 10.26 7.74
N ASP A 235 16.90 9.62 8.88
CA ASP A 235 16.09 8.41 8.91
C ASP A 235 14.62 8.76 8.75
N ILE A 236 13.95 8.03 7.84
CA ILE A 236 12.53 8.21 7.54
C ILE A 236 11.73 7.39 8.56
N LEU A 237 10.94 8.07 9.41
CA LEU A 237 10.14 7.43 10.45
C LEU A 237 8.71 7.11 9.98
N CYS A 238 8.14 8.00 9.18
CA CYS A 238 6.82 7.83 8.59
C CYS A 238 6.78 8.46 7.20
N VAL A 239 6.02 7.85 6.29
CA VAL A 239 5.76 8.38 4.94
C VAL A 239 4.25 8.45 4.74
N ILE A 240 3.76 9.57 4.20
CA ILE A 240 2.37 9.76 3.83
C ILE A 240 2.30 10.12 2.35
N GLN A 241 1.53 9.35 1.60
CA GLN A 241 1.15 9.66 0.22
C GLN A 241 -0.26 10.25 0.22
N VAL A 242 -0.38 11.45 -0.33
CA VAL A 242 -1.64 12.17 -0.49
C VAL A 242 -1.95 12.30 -1.96
N CYS A 243 -3.23 12.23 -2.33
CA CYS A 243 -3.74 12.57 -3.64
C CYS A 243 -4.73 13.72 -3.48
N LEU A 244 -4.52 14.83 -4.17
CA LEU A 244 -5.56 15.87 -4.26
C LEU A 244 -6.70 15.35 -5.13
N GLU A 245 -7.93 15.53 -4.66
CA GLU A 245 -9.15 15.08 -5.33
C GLU A 245 -10.22 16.18 -5.31
N GLY A 246 -11.12 16.16 -6.29
CA GLY A 246 -12.28 17.08 -6.34
C GLY A 246 -12.13 18.24 -7.32
N GLN A 247 -12.82 19.35 -7.04
CA GLN A 247 -13.04 20.46 -7.99
C GLN A 247 -13.73 20.01 -9.30
N ILE A 248 -14.58 18.99 -9.22
CA ILE A 248 -15.29 18.44 -10.36
C ILE A 248 -16.48 19.33 -10.68
N SER A 249 -16.63 19.67 -11.96
CA SER A 249 -17.77 20.48 -12.41
C SER A 249 -19.09 19.76 -12.13
N ARG A 250 -20.09 20.49 -11.62
CA ARG A 250 -21.43 19.93 -11.33
C ARG A 250 -22.09 19.24 -12.53
N LYS A 251 -21.84 19.77 -13.74
CA LYS A 251 -22.33 19.17 -14.99
C LYS A 251 -21.74 17.78 -15.22
N SER A 252 -20.43 17.62 -14.97
CA SER A 252 -19.78 16.31 -15.08
C SER A 252 -20.28 15.37 -13.99
N ALA A 253 -20.45 15.86 -12.76
CA ALA A 253 -20.97 15.05 -11.66
C ALA A 253 -22.38 14.50 -11.95
N MET A 254 -23.30 15.35 -12.40
CA MET A 254 -24.65 14.93 -12.79
C MET A 254 -24.65 13.95 -13.97
N LYS A 255 -23.79 14.18 -14.97
CA LYS A 255 -23.66 13.28 -16.12
C LYS A 255 -23.21 11.89 -15.67
N SER A 256 -22.13 11.80 -14.90
CA SER A 256 -21.61 10.53 -14.37
C SER A 256 -22.63 9.80 -13.49
N LEU A 257 -23.40 10.54 -12.67
CA LEU A 257 -24.47 9.95 -11.85
C LEU A 257 -25.59 9.38 -12.74
N SER A 258 -25.95 10.06 -13.82
CA SER A 258 -26.98 9.59 -14.77
C SER A 258 -26.53 8.40 -15.62
N GLU A 259 -25.25 8.36 -16.00
CA GLU A 259 -24.67 7.30 -16.83
C GLU A 259 -24.22 6.08 -16.00
N GLY A 260 -24.14 6.21 -14.67
CA GLY A 260 -23.61 5.18 -13.79
C GLY A 260 -22.12 4.86 -14.02
N HIS A 261 -21.39 5.76 -14.71
CA HIS A 261 -19.99 5.57 -15.03
C HIS A 261 -19.10 6.42 -14.12
N GLN A 262 -18.22 5.75 -13.37
CA GLN A 262 -17.22 6.40 -12.52
C GLN A 262 -15.88 6.44 -13.27
N PRO A 263 -15.40 7.62 -13.67
CA PRO A 263 -14.09 7.74 -14.28
C PRO A 263 -12.98 7.34 -13.30
N PHE A 264 -11.83 6.99 -13.83
CA PHE A 264 -10.65 6.68 -13.00
C PHE A 264 -10.14 7.94 -12.31
N GLY A 265 -9.84 7.84 -11.01
CA GLY A 265 -9.46 8.99 -10.17
C GLY A 265 -10.59 9.40 -9.21
N ASP A 266 -10.35 10.42 -8.38
CA ASP A 266 -11.33 11.07 -7.51
C ASP A 266 -12.31 10.09 -6.79
N GLN A 267 -11.77 9.04 -6.17
CA GLN A 267 -12.58 7.93 -5.68
C GLN A 267 -13.62 8.38 -4.65
N ILE A 268 -13.24 9.31 -3.78
CA ILE A 268 -14.09 9.78 -2.68
C ILE A 268 -15.26 10.62 -3.21
N PRO A 269 -15.05 11.66 -4.04
CA PRO A 269 -16.13 12.38 -4.71
C PRO A 269 -17.15 11.48 -5.39
N TRP A 270 -16.69 10.50 -6.17
CA TRP A 270 -17.58 9.61 -6.91
C TRP A 270 -18.39 8.69 -6.01
N LYS A 271 -17.74 8.07 -5.00
CA LYS A 271 -18.43 7.20 -4.05
C LYS A 271 -19.40 7.97 -3.17
N PHE A 272 -19.05 9.18 -2.76
CA PHE A 272 -19.93 10.02 -1.96
C PHE A 272 -21.18 10.42 -2.76
N SER A 273 -20.99 10.87 -4.00
CA SER A 273 -22.10 11.22 -4.90
C SER A 273 -23.00 10.02 -5.23
N GLU A 274 -22.43 8.82 -5.38
CA GLU A 274 -23.21 7.58 -5.61
C GLU A 274 -24.09 7.21 -4.41
N GLN A 275 -23.56 7.32 -3.18
CA GLN A 275 -24.30 6.91 -1.97
C GLN A 275 -25.34 7.95 -1.54
N PHE A 276 -25.01 9.23 -1.58
CA PHE A 276 -25.87 10.30 -1.07
C PHE A 276 -26.60 11.09 -2.16
N GLN A 277 -26.35 10.79 -3.44
CA GLN A 277 -26.91 11.51 -4.59
C GLN A 277 -26.65 13.03 -4.56
N ASP A 278 -25.54 13.43 -3.94
CA ASP A 278 -25.16 14.83 -3.86
C ASP A 278 -24.32 15.28 -5.06
N SER A 279 -24.67 16.45 -5.59
CA SER A 279 -23.96 17.13 -6.70
C SER A 279 -23.03 18.24 -6.21
N VAL A 280 -23.13 18.63 -4.93
CA VAL A 280 -22.32 19.70 -4.34
C VAL A 280 -20.97 19.17 -3.89
N PHE A 281 -20.93 18.03 -3.20
CA PHE A 281 -19.68 17.45 -2.67
C PHE A 281 -18.57 17.27 -3.72
N PRO A 282 -18.81 16.78 -4.95
CA PRO A 282 -17.74 16.65 -5.95
C PRO A 282 -17.11 17.98 -6.38
N SER A 283 -17.80 19.11 -6.18
CA SER A 283 -17.26 20.45 -6.45
C SER A 283 -16.31 20.93 -5.35
N LEU A 284 -16.35 20.33 -4.16
CA LEU A 284 -15.39 20.62 -3.10
C LEU A 284 -14.01 20.07 -3.50
N SER A 285 -12.96 20.77 -3.08
CA SER A 285 -11.59 20.28 -3.13
C SER A 285 -11.25 19.55 -1.84
N GLY A 286 -10.65 18.37 -1.93
CA GLY A 286 -10.14 17.65 -0.77
C GLY A 286 -8.90 16.88 -1.10
N ALA A 287 -8.39 16.14 -0.12
CA ALA A 287 -7.26 15.27 -0.35
C ALA A 287 -7.49 13.90 0.26
N ARG A 288 -7.13 12.86 -0.49
CA ARG A 288 -7.16 11.48 -0.04
C ARG A 288 -5.77 11.05 0.38
N ILE A 289 -5.63 10.62 1.64
CA ILE A 289 -4.47 9.87 2.10
C ILE A 289 -4.56 8.48 1.46
N VAL A 290 -3.69 8.22 0.50
CA VAL A 290 -3.63 6.95 -0.25
C VAL A 290 -2.88 5.91 0.57
N ARG A 291 -1.75 6.30 1.14
CA ARG A 291 -0.86 5.42 1.91
C ARG A 291 -0.29 6.13 3.11
N ILE A 292 -0.17 5.39 4.20
CA ILE A 292 0.60 5.77 5.38
C ILE A 292 1.49 4.58 5.75
N ALA A 293 2.80 4.83 5.75
CA ALA A 293 3.80 3.84 6.11
C ALA A 293 4.56 4.33 7.34
N THR A 294 4.52 3.53 8.40
CA THR A 294 5.33 3.78 9.61
C THR A 294 6.43 2.76 9.69
N TYR A 295 7.56 3.15 10.28
CA TYR A 295 8.64 2.23 10.56
C TYR A 295 8.14 1.03 11.40
N PRO A 296 8.37 -0.24 11.00
CA PRO A 296 7.74 -1.41 11.63
C PRO A 296 7.96 -1.52 13.14
N SER A 297 9.19 -1.26 13.62
CA SER A 297 9.52 -1.28 15.05
C SER A 297 8.90 -0.11 15.82
N ALA A 298 8.37 0.90 15.11
CA ALA A 298 7.85 2.15 15.66
C ALA A 298 6.31 2.25 15.61
N MET A 299 5.61 1.21 15.14
CA MET A 299 4.15 1.21 14.91
C MET A 299 3.32 1.57 16.16
N ARG A 300 3.83 1.31 17.37
CA ARG A 300 3.15 1.60 18.65
C ARG A 300 3.60 2.90 19.33
N LEU A 301 4.55 3.63 18.76
CA LEU A 301 5.11 4.85 19.36
C LEU A 301 4.41 6.14 18.90
N GLY A 302 3.42 6.03 18.01
CA GLY A 302 2.55 7.16 17.67
C GLY A 302 3.04 8.08 16.55
N TYR A 303 4.13 7.75 15.85
CA TYR A 303 4.63 8.57 14.71
C TYR A 303 3.59 8.78 13.61
N GLY A 304 2.81 7.74 13.28
CA GLY A 304 1.71 7.89 12.32
C GLY A 304 0.63 8.86 12.80
N SER A 305 0.41 8.95 14.12
CA SER A 305 -0.54 9.92 14.69
C SER A 305 0.00 11.34 14.62
N ALA A 306 1.27 11.54 14.98
CA ALA A 306 1.94 12.83 14.86
C ALA A 306 1.95 13.31 13.40
N ALA A 307 2.25 12.43 12.44
CA ALA A 307 2.29 12.78 11.03
C ALA A 307 0.92 13.20 10.48
N VAL A 308 -0.17 12.50 10.83
CA VAL A 308 -1.55 12.89 10.43
C VAL A 308 -1.98 14.20 11.09
N GLU A 309 -1.60 14.42 12.34
CA GLU A 309 -1.90 15.66 13.06
C GLU A 309 -1.18 16.85 12.44
N LEU A 310 0.14 16.76 12.20
CA LEU A 310 0.92 17.80 11.52
C LEU A 310 0.39 18.08 10.10
N LEU A 311 0.00 17.03 9.38
CA LEU A 311 -0.59 17.16 8.05
C LEU A 311 -1.97 17.84 8.10
N THR A 312 -2.79 17.55 9.10
CA THR A 312 -4.07 18.26 9.29
C THR A 312 -3.81 19.74 9.55
N ARG A 313 -2.92 20.08 10.51
CA ARG A 313 -2.58 21.47 10.84
C ARG A 313 -2.00 22.24 9.66
N TYR A 314 -1.27 21.55 8.78
CA TYR A 314 -0.74 22.10 7.54
C TYR A 314 -1.85 22.54 6.59
N PHE A 315 -2.80 21.65 6.29
CA PHE A 315 -3.90 21.96 5.38
C PHE A 315 -4.94 22.92 5.99
N GLU A 316 -5.01 23.02 7.32
CA GLU A 316 -5.78 24.06 8.03
C GLU A 316 -5.06 25.43 8.09
N GLY A 317 -3.84 25.54 7.54
CA GLY A 317 -3.09 26.81 7.49
C GLY A 317 -2.45 27.26 8.82
N GLN A 318 -2.47 26.42 9.87
CA GLN A 318 -1.97 26.77 11.20
C GLN A 318 -0.44 26.81 11.31
N LEU A 319 0.27 26.24 10.33
CA LEU A 319 1.74 26.09 10.35
C LEU A 319 2.49 27.16 9.55
N THR A 320 1.82 27.91 8.68
CA THR A 320 2.46 28.93 7.84
C THR A 320 2.50 30.27 8.57
N ALA A 321 3.70 30.75 8.90
CA ALA A 321 3.92 32.05 9.55
C ALA A 321 3.96 33.24 8.57
N ILE A 322 3.47 33.07 7.34
CA ILE A 322 3.48 34.12 6.33
C ILE A 322 2.17 34.90 6.48
N SER A 323 2.28 36.12 7.01
CA SER A 323 1.18 37.08 7.12
C SER A 323 0.45 37.24 5.79
N GLU A 324 -0.88 37.34 5.86
CA GLU A 324 -1.81 37.64 4.76
C GLU A 324 -1.54 38.98 4.03
N ALA A 325 -0.43 39.67 4.30
CA ALA A 325 -0.08 40.97 3.75
C ALA A 325 0.87 40.93 2.54
N GLU A 326 1.41 39.76 2.17
CA GLU A 326 2.28 39.61 0.98
C GLU A 326 1.51 38.99 -0.21
N VAL A 327 0.34 39.53 -0.51
CA VAL A 327 -0.58 39.00 -1.53
C VAL A 327 -0.10 39.29 -2.97
N ASP A 328 0.86 40.20 -3.17
CA ASP A 328 1.21 40.68 -4.53
C ASP A 328 2.65 40.43 -5.02
N ASN A 329 3.58 39.85 -4.23
CA ASN A 329 5.02 39.91 -4.58
C ASN A 329 5.80 38.58 -4.60
N THR A 330 5.17 37.41 -4.71
CA THR A 330 5.91 36.22 -5.16
C THR A 330 5.68 36.05 -6.64
N GLU A 331 6.63 36.57 -7.42
CA GLU A 331 6.78 36.28 -8.84
C GLU A 331 6.59 34.78 -9.06
N ASP A 332 5.57 34.42 -9.84
CA ASP A 332 5.47 33.12 -10.47
C ASP A 332 6.79 32.89 -11.22
N THR A 333 7.71 32.10 -10.64
CA THR A 333 8.75 31.46 -11.45
C THR A 333 8.01 30.77 -12.57
N PRO A 334 8.27 31.11 -13.85
CA PRO A 334 7.47 30.60 -14.94
C PRO A 334 7.63 29.09 -14.96
N GLN A 335 6.59 28.39 -14.53
CA GLN A 335 6.42 26.99 -14.85
C GLN A 335 6.32 26.96 -16.37
N ILE A 336 7.45 26.67 -17.03
CA ILE A 336 7.47 26.34 -18.44
C ILE A 336 6.41 25.25 -18.60
N ARG A 337 5.30 25.58 -19.27
CA ARG A 337 4.20 24.66 -19.53
C ARG A 337 4.77 23.44 -20.24
N VAL A 338 4.91 22.35 -19.48
CA VAL A 338 5.44 21.06 -19.96
C VAL A 338 4.66 20.56 -21.17
N THR A 339 3.39 20.98 -21.32
CA THR A 339 2.53 20.68 -22.47
C THR A 339 2.93 21.35 -23.77
N GLU A 340 3.57 22.52 -23.75
CA GLU A 340 3.97 23.24 -24.98
C GLU A 340 5.37 22.81 -25.47
N ALA A 341 6.22 22.31 -24.56
CA ALA A 341 7.53 21.75 -24.90
C ALA A 341 7.45 20.27 -25.34
N SER A 342 6.57 19.47 -24.74
CA SER A 342 6.37 18.05 -25.09
C SER A 342 5.72 17.84 -26.46
N GLN A 343 4.91 18.79 -26.93
CA GLN A 343 4.34 18.74 -28.28
C GLN A 343 5.37 19.00 -29.39
N LYS A 344 6.54 19.57 -29.07
CA LYS A 344 7.58 19.92 -30.05
C LYS A 344 8.73 18.91 -30.14
N ALA A 345 8.87 18.00 -29.18
CA ALA A 345 9.90 16.97 -29.21
C ALA A 345 9.29 15.64 -29.67
N SER A 346 9.71 15.16 -30.85
CA SER A 346 9.47 13.76 -31.23
C SER A 346 10.11 12.85 -30.17
N LEU A 347 9.37 11.83 -29.71
CA LEU A 347 9.80 10.84 -28.70
C LEU A 347 11.17 10.17 -28.96
N LEU A 348 11.70 10.28 -30.17
CA LEU A 348 12.99 9.70 -30.60
C LEU A 348 14.19 10.64 -30.39
N GLU A 349 13.97 11.91 -30.03
CA GLU A 349 15.01 12.94 -29.89
C GLU A 349 15.10 13.53 -28.48
N GLU A 350 14.54 12.87 -27.46
CA GLU A 350 14.70 13.30 -26.07
C GLU A 350 16.14 13.05 -25.60
N ASN A 351 16.93 14.13 -25.57
CA ASN A 351 18.24 14.13 -24.96
C ASN A 351 18.06 14.34 -23.44
N VAL A 352 17.94 13.24 -22.69
CA VAL A 352 17.79 13.25 -21.22
C VAL A 352 19.09 13.76 -20.58
N LYS A 353 19.23 15.07 -20.44
CA LYS A 353 20.30 15.68 -19.64
C LYS A 353 19.79 15.95 -18.22
N PRO A 354 20.56 15.63 -17.18
CA PRO A 354 20.19 15.98 -15.81
C PRO A 354 20.05 17.51 -15.69
N ARG A 355 18.91 17.96 -15.13
CA ARG A 355 18.61 19.40 -14.96
C ARG A 355 19.65 20.04 -14.03
N SER A 356 20.20 21.20 -14.43
CA SER A 356 21.33 21.85 -13.75
C SER A 356 20.95 22.61 -12.46
N ASN A 357 19.69 23.02 -12.29
CA ASN A 357 19.18 23.68 -11.10
C ASN A 357 18.00 22.89 -10.54
N LEU A 358 18.30 21.86 -9.75
CA LEU A 358 17.29 21.08 -9.07
C LEU A 358 16.91 21.76 -7.74
N PRO A 359 15.61 21.89 -7.43
CA PRO A 359 15.17 22.35 -6.11
C PRO A 359 15.66 21.42 -4.99
N PRO A 360 15.59 21.82 -3.71
CA PRO A 360 15.92 20.91 -2.61
C PRO A 360 14.95 19.72 -2.58
N LEU A 361 15.49 18.54 -2.25
CA LEU A 361 14.72 17.30 -2.14
C LEU A 361 13.64 17.39 -1.06
N LEU A 362 13.98 18.03 0.07
CA LEU A 362 13.13 18.19 1.23
C LEU A 362 12.83 19.67 1.41
N VAL A 363 11.55 20.00 1.50
CA VAL A 363 11.06 21.34 1.81
C VAL A 363 10.34 21.28 3.14
N HIS A 364 10.71 22.16 4.07
CA HIS A 364 10.04 22.23 5.36
C HIS A 364 8.61 22.72 5.18
N LEU A 365 7.64 22.16 5.91
CA LEU A 365 6.22 22.48 5.72
C LEU A 365 5.87 23.95 5.99
N ARG A 366 6.68 24.64 6.80
CA ARG A 366 6.51 26.08 7.07
C ARG A 366 6.82 26.97 5.87
N ASP A 367 7.66 26.49 4.94
CA ASP A 367 8.14 27.26 3.80
C ASP A 367 7.25 27.11 2.56
N ARG A 368 6.34 26.12 2.57
CA ARG A 368 5.42 25.82 1.46
C ARG A 368 3.99 26.21 1.83
N ARG A 369 3.36 27.06 1.03
CA ARG A 369 1.92 27.37 1.19
C ARG A 369 1.06 26.13 0.85
N PRO A 370 0.11 25.73 1.72
CA PRO A 370 -0.79 24.60 1.46
C PRO A 370 -1.83 24.95 0.40
N GLU A 371 -2.30 23.93 -0.33
CA GLU A 371 -3.50 24.03 -1.13
C GLU A 371 -4.74 24.21 -0.24
N LYS A 372 -5.72 25.02 -0.67
CA LYS A 372 -7.00 25.18 0.03
C LYS A 372 -7.83 23.91 -0.12
N LEU A 373 -8.03 23.18 0.98
CA LEU A 373 -8.79 21.93 1.02
C LEU A 373 -9.97 22.03 1.99
N HIS A 374 -11.05 21.32 1.68
CA HIS A 374 -12.27 21.28 2.50
C HIS A 374 -12.37 20.00 3.32
N TYR A 375 -11.73 18.91 2.88
CA TYR A 375 -11.76 17.64 3.59
C TYR A 375 -10.48 16.82 3.39
N LEU A 376 -10.19 15.97 4.37
CA LEU A 376 -9.25 14.85 4.25
C LEU A 376 -10.01 13.54 4.25
N GLY A 377 -9.66 12.66 3.31
CA GLY A 377 -10.27 11.35 3.17
C GLY A 377 -9.26 10.23 3.22
N VAL A 378 -9.71 9.03 3.62
CA VAL A 378 -8.89 7.81 3.60
C VAL A 378 -9.74 6.66 3.09
N SER A 379 -9.15 5.77 2.30
CA SER A 379 -9.74 4.50 1.88
C SER A 379 -8.81 3.36 2.30
N PHE A 380 -9.32 2.39 3.05
CA PHE A 380 -8.52 1.28 3.59
C PHE A 380 -9.36 0.01 3.79
N GLY A 381 -8.70 -1.15 3.90
CA GLY A 381 -9.34 -2.40 4.31
C GLY A 381 -9.69 -2.37 5.79
N LEU A 382 -10.96 -2.64 6.10
CA LEU A 382 -11.52 -2.46 7.45
C LEU A 382 -10.92 -3.46 8.43
N THR A 383 -10.01 -2.98 9.27
CA THR A 383 -9.50 -3.69 10.45
C THR A 383 -9.75 -2.87 11.71
N LEU A 384 -9.87 -3.54 12.85
CA LEU A 384 -10.14 -2.88 14.13
C LEU A 384 -9.04 -1.88 14.52
N ASP A 385 -7.78 -2.21 14.24
CA ASP A 385 -6.63 -1.37 14.57
C ASP A 385 -6.59 -0.09 13.74
N LEU A 386 -6.80 -0.20 12.41
CA LEU A 386 -6.86 0.97 11.53
C LEU A 386 -8.11 1.81 11.82
N PHE A 387 -9.26 1.19 12.06
CA PHE A 387 -10.48 1.92 12.42
C PHE A 387 -10.31 2.71 13.73
N ARG A 388 -9.71 2.10 14.77
CA ARG A 388 -9.37 2.79 16.03
C ARG A 388 -8.32 3.88 15.84
N PHE A 389 -7.36 3.69 14.94
CA PHE A 389 -6.38 4.71 14.60
C PHE A 389 -7.07 5.94 14.02
N TRP A 390 -7.89 5.77 12.99
CA TRP A 390 -8.55 6.90 12.34
C TRP A 390 -9.63 7.56 13.19
N ARG A 391 -10.39 6.79 13.97
CA ARG A 391 -11.37 7.34 14.91
C ARG A 391 -10.74 8.26 15.95
N ARG A 392 -9.51 7.95 16.42
CA ARG A 392 -8.76 8.84 17.34
C ARG A 392 -8.44 10.19 16.72
N HIS A 393 -8.30 10.25 15.40
CA HIS A 393 -8.02 11.47 14.64
C HIS A 393 -9.28 12.20 14.14
N LYS A 394 -10.45 11.84 14.67
CA LYS A 394 -11.77 12.41 14.32
C LYS A 394 -12.19 12.19 12.86
N PHE A 395 -11.72 11.12 12.23
CA PHE A 395 -12.27 10.69 10.93
C PHE A 395 -13.55 9.86 11.14
N LEU A 396 -14.49 10.02 10.21
CA LEU A 396 -15.84 9.44 10.28
C LEU A 396 -16.15 8.59 9.04
N PRO A 397 -16.71 7.38 9.20
CA PRO A 397 -16.94 6.44 8.10
C PRO A 397 -18.23 6.72 7.34
N PHE A 398 -18.16 7.08 6.07
CA PHE A 398 -19.37 7.31 5.24
C PHE A 398 -19.73 6.12 4.37
N TYR A 399 -18.78 5.22 4.12
CA TYR A 399 -18.99 4.07 3.25
C TYR A 399 -18.23 2.84 3.74
N VAL A 400 -18.91 1.69 3.71
CA VAL A 400 -18.32 0.37 3.91
C VAL A 400 -18.82 -0.54 2.78
N GLY A 401 -17.90 -1.07 2.00
CA GLY A 401 -18.20 -1.97 0.89
C GLY A 401 -18.76 -3.31 1.39
N GLN A 402 -19.89 -3.74 0.84
CA GLN A 402 -20.50 -5.02 1.19
C GLN A 402 -19.70 -6.23 0.69
N ILE A 403 -19.02 -6.07 -0.45
CA ILE A 403 -18.23 -7.13 -1.06
C ILE A 403 -16.80 -7.04 -0.51
N PRO A 404 -16.28 -8.09 0.14
CA PRO A 404 -14.90 -8.10 0.60
C PRO A 404 -13.95 -8.17 -0.60
N ASN A 405 -12.79 -7.54 -0.46
CA ASN A 405 -11.76 -7.64 -1.47
C ASN A 405 -11.23 -9.08 -1.54
N ALA A 406 -11.18 -9.67 -2.74
CA ALA A 406 -10.70 -11.04 -2.93
C ALA A 406 -9.25 -11.26 -2.46
N VAL A 407 -8.43 -10.20 -2.45
CA VAL A 407 -7.00 -10.28 -2.11
C VAL A 407 -6.75 -10.22 -0.60
N THR A 408 -7.44 -9.31 0.11
CA THR A 408 -7.24 -9.12 1.56
C THR A 408 -8.30 -9.81 2.41
N GLY A 409 -9.45 -10.17 1.82
CA GLY A 409 -10.62 -10.65 2.54
C GLY A 409 -11.32 -9.57 3.38
N GLU A 410 -10.87 -8.33 3.29
CA GLU A 410 -11.38 -7.20 4.09
C GLU A 410 -12.38 -6.38 3.29
N HIS A 411 -13.35 -5.78 3.99
CA HIS A 411 -14.27 -4.81 3.41
C HIS A 411 -13.59 -3.46 3.26
N THR A 412 -13.71 -2.81 2.12
CA THR A 412 -13.19 -1.44 1.94
C THR A 412 -14.02 -0.47 2.77
N CYS A 413 -13.37 0.34 3.59
CA CYS A 413 -14.00 1.43 4.35
C CYS A 413 -13.43 2.77 3.88
N MET A 414 -14.30 3.72 3.61
CA MET A 414 -13.95 5.10 3.30
C MET A 414 -14.41 6.01 4.44
N ILE A 415 -13.48 6.83 4.91
CA ILE A 415 -13.68 7.75 6.02
C ILE A 415 -13.28 9.16 5.59
N LEU A 416 -13.92 10.15 6.19
CA LEU A 416 -13.69 11.56 5.92
C LEU A 416 -13.52 12.36 7.21
N LYS A 417 -12.76 13.43 7.12
CA LYS A 417 -12.60 14.45 8.14
C LYS A 417 -12.77 15.82 7.46
N PRO A 418 -13.78 16.61 7.84
CA PRO A 418 -13.86 18.00 7.37
C PRO A 418 -12.67 18.78 7.91
N LEU A 419 -12.12 19.68 7.07
CA LEU A 419 -11.12 20.64 7.49
C LEU A 419 -11.80 21.98 7.77
N ASN A 420 -11.28 22.71 8.76
CA ASN A 420 -11.72 24.07 9.02
C ASN A 420 -11.14 24.98 7.94
N ASN A 421 -12.01 25.67 7.21
CA ASN A 421 -11.60 26.59 6.15
C ASN A 421 -12.62 27.75 6.08
N ASP A 422 -12.16 28.96 5.79
CA ASP A 422 -12.99 30.17 5.85
C ASP A 422 -14.13 30.18 4.82
N ASP A 423 -14.01 29.35 3.77
CA ASP A 423 -14.99 29.23 2.68
C ASP A 423 -16.26 28.45 3.07
N ILE A 424 -16.24 27.71 4.18
CA ILE A 424 -17.41 26.99 4.71
C ILE A 424 -17.78 27.60 6.06
N ASP A 425 -18.90 28.34 6.10
CA ASP A 425 -19.55 28.77 7.34
C ASP A 425 -19.96 27.52 8.13
N VAL A 426 -19.06 27.00 8.95
CA VAL A 426 -19.39 26.02 9.97
C VAL A 426 -20.17 26.80 11.02
N SER A 427 -21.50 26.82 10.89
CA SER A 427 -22.38 27.27 11.97
C SER A 427 -21.93 26.55 13.23
N GLY A 428 -21.39 27.31 14.19
CA GLY A 428 -20.49 26.85 15.27
C GLY A 428 -21.04 25.84 16.29
N SER A 429 -22.03 25.04 15.93
CA SER A 429 -22.63 23.99 16.76
C SER A 429 -22.45 22.56 16.23
N ASP A 430 -22.06 22.36 14.96
CA ASP A 430 -21.96 21.01 14.38
C ASP A 430 -20.50 20.60 14.19
N GLU A 431 -19.96 19.74 15.07
CA GLU A 431 -18.63 19.11 14.94
C GLU A 431 -18.47 18.34 13.60
N LEU A 432 -19.59 18.06 12.93
CA LEU A 432 -19.69 17.37 11.66
C LEU A 432 -19.69 18.31 10.45
N GLY A 433 -19.85 19.62 10.61
CA GLY A 433 -19.88 20.59 9.49
C GLY A 433 -20.86 20.20 8.38
N PHE A 434 -20.40 20.22 7.13
CA PHE A 434 -21.18 19.79 5.94
C PHE A 434 -21.63 18.32 5.99
N PHE A 435 -21.11 17.54 6.94
CA PHE A 435 -21.35 16.11 7.09
C PHE A 435 -22.57 15.79 7.98
N SER A 436 -23.02 16.76 8.79
CA SER A 436 -24.13 16.61 9.74
C SER A 436 -25.44 16.06 9.11
N PRO A 437 -25.85 16.48 7.90
CA PRO A 437 -27.07 15.97 7.26
C PRO A 437 -27.00 14.49 6.87
N PHE A 438 -25.80 13.92 6.73
CA PHE A 438 -25.60 12.58 6.18
C PHE A 438 -25.49 11.48 7.26
N TYR A 439 -25.50 11.86 8.55
CA TYR A 439 -25.42 10.94 9.71
C TYR A 439 -26.68 10.90 10.59
N ARG A 440 -27.72 11.64 10.22
CA ARG A 440 -29.05 11.50 10.83
C ARG A 440 -29.77 10.30 10.23
#